data_AF-A0A2W5C0L0-F1
#
_entry.id   AF-A0A2W5C0L0-F1
#
_cell.length_a   1.000
_cell.length_b   1.000
_cell.length_c   1.000
_cell.angle_alpha   90.00
_cell.angle_beta   90.00
_cell.angle_gamma   90.00
#
_symmetry.space_group_name_H-M   'P 1'
#
loop_
_entity.id
_entity.type
_entity.pdbx_description
1 polymer ?
#
loop_
_entity_poly.entity_id
_entity_poly.type
_entity_poly.pdbx_seq_one_letter_code
_entity_poly.pdbx_strand_id
1 'polypeptide(L)' 'ILVGDVLVLGYCGGAPAEEPYVMISQIAAAYYFLHFLVILPIISRIEQPRPLPASITEAVLARHQDDTGIGAAAEVPVE' A
#
# COMPACT_ATOMS: atom_id res chain seq x y z
N ILE A 1 5.53 3.38 6.23
CA ILE A 1 5.35 4.18 7.46
C ILE A 1 4.38 3.50 8.42
N LEU A 2 3.14 3.20 7.99
CA LEU A 2 2.14 2.52 8.83
C LEU A 2 2.66 1.22 9.48
N VAL A 3 3.38 0.37 8.74
CA VAL A 3 3.95 -0.86 9.33
C VAL A 3 4.91 -0.56 10.48
N GLY A 4 5.76 0.46 10.33
CA GLY A 4 6.65 0.89 11.41
C GLY A 4 5.88 1.44 12.61
N ASP A 5 4.84 2.22 12.37
CA ASP A 5 3.95 2.76 13.41
C ASP A 5 3.24 1.65 14.21
N VAL A 6 2.75 0.60 13.52
CA VAL A 6 2.15 -0.58 14.16
C VAL A 6 3.17 -1.32 15.04
N LEU A 7 4.41 -1.46 14.59
CA LEU A 7 5.47 -2.08 15.38
C LEU A 7 5.82 -1.25 16.63
N VAL A 8 5.88 0.08 16.49
CA VAL A 8 6.12 1.01 17.60
C VAL A 8 4.98 0.93 18.62
N LEU A 9 3.72 0.98 18.19
CA LEU A 9 2.56 0.84 19.08
C LEU A 9 2.52 -0.53 19.74
N GLY A 10 2.84 -1.60 19.02
CA GLY A 10 2.93 -2.95 19.58
C GLY A 10 3.99 -3.05 20.68
N TYR A 11 5.16 -2.43 20.47
CA TYR A 11 6.21 -2.37 21.49
C TYR A 11 5.78 -1.54 22.69
N CYS A 12 5.26 -0.32 22.48
CA CYS A 12 4.82 0.55 23.56
C CYS A 12 3.61 0.00 24.35
N GLY A 13 2.75 -0.80 23.71
CA GLY A 13 1.63 -1.46 24.37
C GLY A 13 2.05 -2.52 25.41
N GLY A 14 3.27 -3.06 25.29
CA GLY A 14 3.87 -3.94 26.29
C GLY A 14 4.82 -3.24 27.28
N ALA A 15 5.10 -1.95 27.08
CA ALA A 15 6.00 -1.17 27.90
C ALA A 15 5.26 -0.57 29.12
N PRO A 16 5.98 -0.19 30.20
CA PRO A 16 5.38 0.52 31.32
C PRO A 16 4.76 1.85 30.88
N ALA A 17 3.68 2.26 31.54
CA ALA A 17 2.98 3.52 31.29
C ALA A 17 3.73 4.72 31.91
N GLU A 18 5.00 4.89 31.51
CA GLU A 18 5.90 5.95 31.94
C GLU A 18 6.51 6.68 30.74
N GLU A 19 7.14 7.82 31.00
CA GLU A 19 7.89 8.53 29.96
C GLU A 19 9.15 7.75 29.58
N PRO A 20 9.49 7.64 28.29
CA PRO A 20 8.92 8.36 27.14
C PRO A 20 7.77 7.62 26.42
N TYR A 21 7.45 6.39 26.82
CA TYR A 21 6.54 5.51 26.08
C TYR A 21 5.12 6.05 25.97
N VAL A 22 4.64 6.76 26.99
CA VAL A 22 3.32 7.41 26.95
C VAL A 22 3.25 8.44 25.83
N MET A 23 4.23 9.35 25.73
CA MET A 23 4.25 10.39 24.71
C MET A 23 4.40 9.78 23.30
N ILE A 24 5.27 8.78 23.15
CA ILE A 24 5.47 8.06 21.89
C ILE A 24 4.16 7.37 21.45
N SER A 25 3.47 6.71 22.38
CA SER A 25 2.20 6.03 22.10
C SER A 25 1.11 6.99 21.66
N GLN A 26 1.04 8.19 22.24
CA GLN A 26 0.07 9.22 21.85
C GLN A 26 0.33 9.71 20.42
N ILE A 27 1.58 10.00 20.07
CA ILE A 27 1.96 10.46 18.72
C ILE A 27 1.71 9.36 17.69
N ALA A 28 2.13 8.13 18.00
CA ALA A 28 1.93 6.98 17.13
C ALA A 28 0.44 6.68 16.93
N ALA A 29 -0.38 6.71 18.00
CA ALA A 29 -1.82 6.54 17.88
C ALA A 29 -2.48 7.65 17.04
N ALA A 30 -2.05 8.91 17.21
CA ALA A 30 -2.53 10.01 16.39
C ALA A 30 -2.18 9.79 14.90
N TYR A 31 -0.95 9.35 14.60
CA TYR A 31 -0.56 9.01 13.24
C TYR A 31 -1.36 7.84 12.67
N TYR A 32 -1.58 6.77 13.45
CA TYR A 32 -2.38 5.62 13.05
C TYR A 32 -3.77 6.04 12.56
N PHE A 33 -4.50 6.81 13.37
CA PHE A 33 -5.83 7.32 13.00
C PHE A 33 -5.77 8.30 11.82
N LEU A 34 -4.79 9.20 11.79
CA LEU A 34 -4.59 10.12 10.67
C LEU A 34 -4.38 9.36 9.35
N HIS A 35 -3.67 8.23 9.39
CA HIS A 35 -3.40 7.42 8.21
C HIS A 35 -4.67 6.92 7.54
N PHE A 36 -5.59 6.34 8.32
CA PHE A 36 -6.83 5.79 7.79
C PHE A 36 -7.91 6.84 7.52
N LEU A 37 -8.04 7.84 8.39
CA LEU A 37 -9.14 8.81 8.29
C LEU A 37 -8.86 9.97 7.34
N VAL A 38 -7.58 10.28 7.08
CA VAL A 38 -7.18 11.46 6.29
C VAL A 38 -6.26 11.09 5.14
N ILE A 39 -5.15 10.39 5.41
CA ILE A 39 -4.13 10.11 4.38
C ILE A 39 -4.70 9.19 3.29
N LEU A 40 -5.32 8.06 3.65
CA LEU A 40 -5.90 7.14 2.67
C LEU A 40 -6.99 7.78 1.80
N PRO A 41 -7.99 8.53 2.34
CA PRO A 41 -8.98 9.23 1.52
C PRO A 41 -8.36 10.26 0.56
N ILE A 42 -7.30 10.95 0.98
CA ILE A 42 -6.60 11.93 0.14
C ILE A 42 -5.86 11.22 -1.00
N ILE A 43 -5.07 10.18 -0.69
CA ILE A 43 -4.34 9.41 -1.70
C ILE A 43 -5.31 8.78 -2.70
N SER A 44 -6.41 8.19 -2.21
CA SER A 44 -7.44 7.58 -3.06
C SER A 44 -8.08 8.56 -4.05
N ARG A 45 -8.08 9.86 -3.77
CA ARG A 45 -8.62 10.88 -4.68
C ARG A 45 -7.60 11.43 -5.67
N ILE A 46 -6.32 11.41 -5.32
CA ILE A 46 -5.26 12.08 -6.09
C ILE A 46 -4.49 11.10 -6.95
N GLU A 47 -4.33 9.86 -6.49
CA GLU A 47 -3.53 8.86 -7.18
C GLU A 47 -4.26 8.33 -8.42
N GLN A 48 -3.59 8.36 -9.56
CA GLN A 48 -4.05 7.72 -10.78
C GLN A 48 -3.57 6.26 -10.78
N PRO A 49 -4.47 5.27 -10.65
CA PRO A 49 -4.08 3.87 -10.68
C PRO A 49 -3.53 3.52 -12.07
N ARG A 50 -2.54 2.63 -12.10
CA ARG A 50 -2.13 2.02 -13.36
C ARG A 50 -3.29 1.18 -13.90
N PRO A 51 -3.44 1.07 -15.24
CA PRO A 51 -4.45 0.19 -15.82
C PRO A 51 -4.24 -1.23 -15.30
N LEU A 52 -5.31 -1.82 -14.76
CA LEU A 52 -5.31 -3.22 -14.39
C LEU A 52 -5.42 -4.07 -15.67
N PRO A 53 -4.71 -5.21 -15.77
CA PRO A 53 -4.92 -6.15 -16.86
C PRO A 53 -6.38 -6.62 -16.87
N ALA A 54 -6.95 -6.81 -18.05
CA ALA A 54 -8.36 -7.18 -18.22
C ALA A 54 -8.64 -8.61 -17.74
N SER A 55 -7.61 -9.47 -17.70
CA SER A 55 -7.74 -10.83 -17.16
C SER A 55 -6.47 -11.34 -16.47
N ILE A 56 -6.64 -12.38 -15.65
CA ILE A 56 -5.52 -13.12 -15.06
C ILE A 56 -4.66 -13.75 -16.15
N THR A 57 -5.28 -14.28 -17.22
CA THR A 57 -4.58 -14.90 -18.36
C THR A 57 -3.65 -13.92 -19.04
N GLU A 58 -4.13 -12.71 -19.33
CA GLU A 58 -3.33 -11.61 -19.86
C GLU A 58 -2.20 -11.21 -18.91
N ALA A 59 -2.48 -11.09 -17.61
CA ALA A 59 -1.49 -10.74 -16.59
C ALA A 59 -0.36 -11.78 -16.49
N VAL A 60 -0.65 -13.07 -16.70
CA VAL A 60 0.34 -14.16 -16.67
C VAL A 60 1.11 -14.22 -17.99
N LEU A 61 0.42 -14.11 -19.14
CA LEU A 61 1.04 -14.13 -20.47
C LEU A 61 2.00 -12.95 -20.68
N ALA A 62 1.61 -11.75 -20.26
CA ALA A 62 2.46 -10.55 -20.34
C ALA A 62 3.79 -10.75 -19.59
N ARG A 63 3.77 -11.41 -18.43
CA ARG A 63 5.00 -11.70 -17.67
C ARG A 63 5.92 -12.71 -18.36
N HIS A 64 5.38 -13.63 -19.14
CA HIS A 64 6.18 -14.60 -19.91
C HIS A 64 6.75 -14.02 -21.21
N GLN A 65 6.09 -13.02 -21.80
CA GLN A 65 6.61 -12.31 -22.98
C GLN A 65 7.85 -11.45 -22.63
N ASP A 66 7.87 -10.82 -21.45
CA ASP A 66 9.02 -10.06 -20.97
C ASP A 66 10.27 -10.92 -20.75
N ASP A 67 10.11 -12.18 -20.30
CA ASP A 67 11.22 -13.13 -20.10
C ASP A 67 11.76 -13.76 -21.41
N THR A 68 10.99 -13.70 -22.51
CA THR A 68 11.35 -14.38 -23.78
C THR A 68 11.81 -13.43 -24.88
N GLY A 69 11.78 -12.12 -24.68
CA GLY A 69 12.32 -11.13 -25.63
C GLY A 69 11.61 -11.08 -26.99
N ILE A 70 10.36 -11.55 -27.08
CA ILE A 70 9.54 -11.47 -28.29
C ILE A 70 8.57 -10.30 -28.13
N GLY A 71 9.01 -9.11 -28.53
CA GLY A 71 8.13 -7.94 -28.65
C GLY A 71 7.29 -8.02 -29.92
N ALA A 72 5.97 -7.93 -29.80
CA ALA A 72 5.09 -7.27 -30.78
C ALA A 72 3.62 -7.24 -30.31
N ALA A 73 3.12 -6.02 -30.20
CA ALA A 73 1.79 -5.52 -30.55
C ALA A 73 0.66 -6.52 -30.85
N ALA A 74 -0.46 -6.36 -30.15
CA ALA A 74 -1.79 -6.29 -30.76
C ALA A 74 -2.83 -5.85 -29.71
N GLU A 75 -3.35 -4.63 -29.85
CA GLU A 75 -4.66 -4.30 -29.28
C GLU A 75 -5.70 -5.24 -29.91
N VAL A 76 -6.43 -5.97 -29.07
CA VAL A 76 -7.56 -6.81 -29.51
C VAL A 76 -8.84 -6.00 -29.29
N PRO A 77 -9.57 -5.59 -30.35
CA PRO A 77 -10.84 -4.91 -30.21
C PRO A 77 -11.90 -5.92 -29.77
N VAL A 78 -12.62 -5.60 -28.69
CA VAL A 78 -13.73 -6.37 -28.16
C VAL A 78 -15.01 -5.84 -28.80
N GLU A 79 -15.69 -6.67 -29.60
CA GLU A 79 -17.12 -6.53 -29.91
C GLU A 79 -17.95 -7.26 -28.85
#